data_AF-A0A3M1CI08-F1
#
_entry.id   AF-A0A3M1CI08-F1
#
_cell.length_a   1.000
_cell.length_b   1.000
_cell.length_c   1.000
_cell.angle_alpha   90.00
_cell.angle_beta   90.00
_cell.angle_gamma   90.00
#
_symmetry.space_group_name_H-M   'P 1'
#
loop_
_entity.id
_entity.type
_entity.pdbx_description
1 polymer ?
#
loop_
_entity_poly.entity_id
_entity_poly.type
_entity_poly.pdbx_seq_one_letter_code
_entity_poly.pdbx_strand_id
1 'polypeptide(L)'
;MNVLRLAKWLQERGERVVLFADRDSPVFEQAILQGITAVHFMSSFKYGDIVNAQRLSSLMAGQKLDMLVLHTNRQMLVSVLAKLLSRRPVKLIYQQHMHIGDKRDWFHRWE
;
A
#
# COMPACT_ATOMS: atom_id res chain seq x y z
N MET A 1 2.26 13.32 -4.49
CA MET A 1 1.69 11.96 -4.58
C MET A 1 0.79 11.70 -3.37
N ASN A 2 -0.47 11.27 -3.54
CA ASN A 2 -1.45 11.28 -2.45
C ASN A 2 -1.12 10.32 -1.28
N VAL A 3 -0.45 9.19 -1.56
CA VAL A 3 -0.05 8.21 -0.54
C VAL A 3 0.89 8.80 0.49
N LEU A 4 1.92 9.54 0.04
CA LEU A 4 2.91 10.16 0.93
C LEU A 4 2.28 11.29 1.75
N ARG A 5 1.35 12.06 1.16
CA ARG A 5 0.61 13.09 1.89
C ARG A 5 -0.24 12.50 3.00
N LEU A 6 -0.94 11.38 2.72
CA LEU A 6 -1.71 10.66 3.73
C LEU A 6 -0.79 10.10 4.83
N ALA A 7 0.30 9.45 4.45
CA ALA A 7 1.26 8.88 5.37
C ALA A 7 1.85 9.94 6.31
N LYS A 8 2.27 11.09 5.74
CA LYS A 8 2.79 12.21 6.51
C LYS A 8 1.74 12.78 7.46
N TRP A 9 0.52 13.01 6.99
CA TRP A 9 -0.55 13.54 7.83
C TRP A 9 -0.92 12.60 8.98
N LEU A 10 -0.94 11.29 8.75
CA LEU A 10 -1.14 10.30 9.82
C LEU A 10 0.03 10.31 10.83
N GLN A 11 1.27 10.41 10.34
CA GLN A 11 2.45 10.52 11.19
C GLN A 11 2.43 11.80 12.04
N GLU A 12 2.06 12.94 11.46
CA GLU A 12 1.91 14.23 12.15
C GLU A 12 0.82 14.18 13.23
N ARG A 13 -0.20 13.33 13.07
CA ARG A 13 -1.21 13.05 14.09
C ARG A 13 -0.72 12.14 15.22
N GLY A 14 0.51 11.64 15.15
CA GLY A 14 1.10 10.72 16.12
C GLY A 14 0.84 9.24 15.83
N GLU A 15 0.23 8.91 14.69
CA GLU A 15 0.00 7.52 14.31
C GLU A 15 1.30 6.86 13.84
N ARG A 16 1.44 5.56 14.11
CA ARG A 16 2.54 4.77 13.57
C ARG A 16 2.26 4.42 12.12
N VAL A 17 3.02 5.02 11.21
CA VAL A 17 2.90 4.80 9.77
C VAL A 17 4.14 4.11 9.23
N VAL A 18 3.91 3.08 8.40
CA VAL A 18 4.97 2.33 7.73
C VAL A 18 4.60 2.17 6.27
N LEU A 19 5.47 2.65 5.38
CA LEU A 19 5.31 2.46 3.94
C LEU A 19 5.96 1.15 3.51
N PHE A 20 5.18 0.26 2.91
CA PHE A 20 5.69 -0.91 2.21
C PHE A 20 5.80 -0.59 0.72
N ALA A 21 7.02 -0.45 0.21
CA ALA A 21 7.27 -0.12 -1.19
C ALA A 21 8.57 -0.76 -1.68
N ASP A 22 8.73 -0.81 -3.00
CA ASP A 22 10.00 -1.23 -3.60
C ASP A 22 11.10 -0.19 -3.31
N ARG A 23 12.33 -0.64 -3.04
CA ARG A 23 13.42 0.21 -2.60
C ARG A 23 13.84 1.19 -3.70
N ASP A 24 13.73 0.75 -4.95
CA ASP A 24 14.08 1.54 -6.12
C ASP A 24 12.91 2.39 -6.64
N SER A 25 11.78 2.40 -5.92
CA SER A 25 10.63 3.22 -6.31
C SER A 25 10.79 4.68 -5.84
N PRO A 26 10.35 5.67 -6.65
CA PRO A 26 10.34 7.08 -6.23
C PRO A 26 9.54 7.32 -4.94
N VAL A 27 8.53 6.49 -4.67
CA VAL A 27 7.72 6.54 -3.45
C VAL A 27 8.58 6.26 -2.22
N PHE A 28 9.47 5.27 -2.31
CA PHE A 28 10.31 4.85 -1.20
C PHE A 28 11.35 5.92 -0.87
N GLU A 29 12.04 6.44 -1.88
CA GLU A 29 13.00 7.53 -1.73
C GLU A 29 12.35 8.76 -1.08
N GLN A 30 11.20 9.19 -1.61
CA GLN A 30 10.47 10.35 -1.09
C GLN A 30 9.94 10.13 0.33
N ALA A 31 9.60 8.90 0.70
CA ALA A 31 9.21 8.59 2.08
C ALA A 31 10.38 8.77 3.05
N ILE A 32 11.57 8.26 2.69
CA ILE A 32 12.78 8.43 3.49
C ILE A 32 13.13 9.92 3.65
N LEU A 33 13.09 10.70 2.56
CA LEU A 33 13.36 12.15 2.59
C LEU A 33 12.37 12.92 3.49
N GLN A 34 11.13 12.43 3.62
CA GLN A 34 10.10 13.05 4.46
C GLN A 34 10.08 12.51 5.89
N GLY A 35 11.02 11.64 6.28
CA GLY A 35 11.08 11.05 7.62
C GLY A 35 10.00 10.00 7.89
N ILE A 36 9.36 9.47 6.83
CA ILE A 36 8.37 8.40 6.93
C ILE A 36 9.12 7.07 6.96
N THR A 37 8.81 6.22 7.94
CA THR A 37 9.36 4.86 8.01
C THR A 37 8.98 4.08 6.76
N ALA A 38 9.97 3.65 5.98
CA ALA A 38 9.75 2.84 4.77
C ALA A 38 10.48 1.49 4.90
N VAL A 39 9.75 0.41 4.60
CA VAL A 39 10.25 -0.96 4.61
C VAL A 39 10.16 -1.50 3.19
N HIS A 40 11.29 -2.03 2.70
CA HIS A 40 11.32 -2.64 1.39
C HIS A 40 10.39 -3.86 1.36
N PHE A 41 9.42 -3.82 0.46
CA PHE A 41 8.52 -4.92 0.20
C PHE A 41 8.14 -4.95 -1.27
N MET A 42 8.47 -6.06 -1.92
CA MET A 42 8.09 -6.34 -3.29
C MET A 42 7.50 -7.74 -3.36
N SER A 43 6.33 -7.87 -3.98
CA SER A 43 5.79 -9.15 -4.41
C SER A 43 6.05 -9.29 -5.91
N SER A 44 6.87 -10.29 -6.26
CA SER A 44 7.22 -10.60 -7.65
C SER A 44 6.10 -11.35 -8.38
N PHE A 45 5.25 -12.07 -7.64
CA PHE A 45 4.22 -12.93 -8.22
C PHE A 45 2.85 -12.25 -8.33
N LYS A 46 2.21 -12.39 -9.49
CA LYS A 46 0.91 -11.77 -9.78
C LYS A 46 -0.26 -12.42 -9.03
N TYR A 47 -0.14 -13.70 -8.68
CA TYR A 47 -1.18 -14.50 -8.03
C TYR A 47 -0.58 -15.46 -6.99
N GLY A 48 -1.13 -15.53 -5.78
CA GLY A 48 -0.79 -16.62 -4.85
C GLY A 48 0.59 -16.54 -4.21
N ASP A 49 1.14 -15.34 -4.02
CA ASP A 49 2.40 -15.13 -3.30
C ASP A 49 2.22 -15.33 -1.78
N ILE A 50 1.98 -16.58 -1.37
CA ILE A 50 1.72 -16.95 0.03
C ILE A 50 2.95 -16.64 0.90
N VAL A 51 4.16 -16.82 0.37
CA VAL A 51 5.40 -16.53 1.09
C VAL A 51 5.52 -15.05 1.41
N ASN A 52 5.32 -14.15 0.43
CA ASN A 52 5.35 -12.72 0.72
C ASN A 52 4.12 -12.25 1.52
N ALA A 53 2.96 -12.92 1.40
CA ALA A 53 1.82 -12.65 2.27
C ALA A 53 2.13 -12.98 3.74
N GLN A 54 2.75 -14.13 4.01
CA GLN A 54 3.19 -14.51 5.35
C GLN A 54 4.27 -13.54 5.87
N ARG A 55 5.22 -13.14 5.02
CA ARG A 55 6.23 -12.14 5.37
C ARG A 55 5.59 -10.80 5.71
N LEU A 56 4.61 -10.34 4.93
CA LEU A 56 3.88 -9.10 5.19
C LEU A 56 3.12 -9.19 6.52
N SER A 57 2.41 -10.29 6.77
CA SER A 57 1.74 -10.56 8.04
C SER A 57 2.71 -10.50 9.23
N SER A 58 3.89 -11.13 9.13
CA SER A 58 4.92 -11.08 10.17
C SER A 58 5.48 -9.67 10.38
N LEU A 59 5.70 -8.90 9.31
CA LEU A 59 6.16 -7.50 9.40
C LEU A 59 5.12 -6.61 10.09
N MET A 60 3.83 -6.82 9.78
CA MET A 60 2.73 -6.11 10.43
C MET A 60 2.63 -6.48 11.91
N ALA A 61 2.74 -7.77 12.24
CA ALA A 61 2.70 -8.25 13.63
C ALA A 61 3.86 -7.70 14.46
N GLY A 62 5.09 -7.72 13.93
CA GLY A 62 6.28 -7.21 14.60
C GLY A 62 6.23 -5.70 14.87
N GLN A 63 5.57 -4.95 13.98
CA GLN A 63 5.41 -3.50 14.11
C GLN A 63 4.11 -3.08 14.81
N LYS A 64 3.25 -4.06 15.16
CA LYS A 64 1.91 -3.87 15.73
C LYS A 64 1.02 -2.97 14.85
N LEU A 65 1.00 -3.24 13.55
CA LEU A 65 0.17 -2.54 12.58
C LEU A 65 -1.21 -3.21 12.49
N ASP A 66 -2.26 -2.48 12.83
CA ASP A 66 -3.63 -3.00 12.83
C ASP A 66 -4.42 -2.63 11.55
N MET A 67 -3.81 -1.84 10.65
CA MET A 67 -4.42 -1.39 9.40
C MET A 67 -3.45 -1.48 8.23
N LEU A 68 -3.93 -2.00 7.10
CA LEU A 68 -3.23 -2.04 5.82
C LEU A 68 -4.03 -1.26 4.77
N VAL A 69 -3.42 -0.24 4.18
CA VAL A 69 -4.00 0.58 3.12
C VAL A 69 -3.31 0.26 1.80
N LEU A 70 -4.05 -0.27 0.83
CA LEU A 70 -3.54 -0.59 -0.50
C LEU A 70 -4.02 0.42 -1.54
N HIS A 71 -3.12 0.80 -2.46
CA HIS A 71 -3.37 1.81 -3.48
C HIS A 71 -3.33 1.26 -4.91
N THR A 72 -2.91 0.01 -5.10
CA THR A 72 -2.79 -0.63 -6.41
C THR A 72 -3.44 -2.00 -6.42
N ASN A 73 -4.09 -2.36 -7.54
CA ASN A 73 -4.75 -3.66 -7.70
C ASN A 73 -3.76 -4.82 -7.69
N ARG A 74 -2.52 -4.59 -8.15
CA ARG A 74 -1.48 -5.62 -8.20
C ARG A 74 -1.16 -6.21 -6.83
N GLN A 75 -1.31 -5.42 -5.77
CA GLN A 75 -1.02 -5.86 -4.40
C GLN A 75 -2.25 -6.43 -3.68
N MET A 76 -3.43 -6.41 -4.29
CA MET A 76 -4.67 -6.75 -3.61
C MET A 76 -4.68 -8.18 -3.07
N LEU A 77 -4.27 -9.17 -3.88
CA LEU A 77 -4.25 -10.56 -3.45
C LEU A 77 -3.26 -10.81 -2.30
N VAL A 78 -2.04 -10.29 -2.39
CA VAL A 78 -1.04 -10.47 -1.32
C VAL A 78 -1.49 -9.79 -0.03
N SER A 79 -2.17 -8.63 -0.11
CA SER A 79 -2.72 -7.93 1.05
C SER A 79 -3.90 -8.67 1.70
N VAL A 80 -4.79 -9.25 0.88
CA VAL A 80 -5.89 -10.10 1.39
C VAL A 80 -5.34 -11.34 2.08
N LEU A 81 -4.37 -12.03 1.45
CA LEU A 81 -3.73 -13.20 2.05
C LEU A 81 -2.99 -12.83 3.34
N ALA A 82 -2.26 -11.71 3.37
CA ALA A 82 -1.57 -11.26 4.57
C ALA A 82 -2.55 -10.99 5.74
N LYS A 83 -3.72 -10.42 5.44
CA LYS A 83 -4.80 -10.28 6.43
C LYS A 83 -5.31 -11.64 6.92
N LEU A 84 -5.57 -12.59 6.01
CA LEU A 84 -6.06 -13.93 6.38
C LEU A 84 -5.03 -14.72 7.21
N LEU A 85 -3.75 -14.55 6.91
CA LEU A 85 -2.63 -15.17 7.64
C LEU A 85 -2.26 -14.40 8.92
N SER A 86 -2.83 -13.23 9.15
CA SER A 86 -2.61 -12.47 10.37
C SER A 86 -3.34 -13.14 11.53
N ARG A 87 -2.60 -13.41 12.60
CA ARG A 87 -3.18 -13.89 13.87
C ARG A 87 -3.84 -12.77 14.68
N ARG A 88 -3.75 -11.52 14.20
CA ARG A 88 -4.32 -10.31 14.82
C ARG A 88 -5.38 -9.69 13.92
N PRO A 89 -6.38 -9.01 14.49
CA PRO A 89 -7.36 -8.28 13.69
C PRO A 89 -6.65 -7.18 12.89
N VAL A 90 -6.67 -7.32 11.56
CA VAL A 90 -6.12 -6.33 10.62
C VAL A 90 -7.24 -5.80 9.75
N LYS A 91 -7.42 -4.49 9.75
CA LYS A 91 -8.33 -3.79 8.83
C LYS A 91 -7.63 -3.61 7.50
N LEU A 92 -8.29 -4.02 6.41
CA LEU A 92 -7.79 -3.85 5.06
C LEU A 92 -8.62 -2.76 4.37
N ILE A 93 -7.96 -1.73 3.87
CA ILE A 93 -8.59 -0.60 3.17
C ILE A 93 -8.02 -0.55 1.76
N TYR A 94 -8.90 -0.62 0.78
CA TYR A 94 -8.55 -0.35 -0.60
C TYR A 94 -8.89 1.09 -0.96
N GLN A 95 -7.87 1.87 -1.29
CA GLN A 95 -8.01 3.24 -1.74
C GLN A 95 -7.71 3.30 -3.23
N GLN A 96 -8.77 3.26 -4.04
CA GLN A 96 -8.66 3.47 -5.46
C GLN A 96 -8.37 4.95 -5.73
N HIS A 97 -7.25 5.22 -6.38
CA HIS A 97 -7.04 6.53 -6.97
C HIS A 97 -7.88 6.60 -8.23
N MET A 98 -8.64 7.68 -8.42
CA MET A 98 -9.28 7.94 -9.70
C MET A 98 -8.16 8.05 -10.75
N HIS A 99 -7.96 6.99 -11.53
CA HIS A 99 -7.53 7.19 -12.89
C HIS A 99 -8.68 7.94 -13.53
N ILE A 100 -8.46 9.19 -13.90
CA ILE A 100 -9.09 9.73 -15.10
C ILE A 100 -8.59 8.79 -16.19
N GLY A 101 -9.26 7.65 -16.35
CA GLY A 101 -9.03 6.76 -17.46
C GLY A 101 -9.31 7.59 -18.69
N ASP A 102 -8.48 7.39 -19.71
CA ASP A 102 -8.69 7.93 -21.04
C ASP A 102 -10.13 7.58 -21.44
N LYS A 103 -11.04 8.56 -21.32
CA LYS A 103 -12.47 8.38 -21.58
C LYS A 103 -12.58 8.12 -23.08
N ARG A 104 -12.48 6.86 -23.50
CA ARG A 104 -12.75 6.43 -24.87
C ARG A 104 -14.25 6.41 -25.18
N ASP A 105 -15.03 7.30 -24.56
CA ASP A 105 -16.40 7.53 -24.94
C ASP A 105 -16.43 8.53 -26.09
N TRP A 106 -17.04 8.13 -27.21
CA TRP A 106 -17.20 8.96 -28.39
C TRP A 106 -17.96 10.26 -28.10
N PHE A 107 -18.70 10.30 -27.00
CA PHE A 107 -19.55 11.41 -26.56
C PHE A 107 -18.79 12.61 -25.93
N HIS A 108 -17.48 12.52 -25.67
CA HIS A 108 -16.67 13.63 -25.15
C HIS A 108 -15.75 14.27 -26.22
N ARG A 109 -15.99 13.99 -27.51
CA ARG A 109 -15.18 14.50 -28.65
C ARG A 109 -15.70 15.80 -29.30
N TRP A 110 -16.74 16.40 -28.75
CA TRP A 110 -17.42 17.56 -29.32
C TRP A 110 -17.55 18.73 -28.32
N GLU A 111 -16.46 19.04 -27.63
CA GLU A 111 -16.24 20.36 -27.01
C GLU A 111 -14.85 20.87 -27.38
#